data_AF-A0A8X6V9L1-F1
#
_entry.id   AF-A0A8X6V9L1-F1
#
_cell.length_a   1.000
_cell.length_b   1.000
_cell.length_c   1.000
_cell.angle_alpha   90.00
_cell.angle_beta   90.00
_cell.angle_gamma   90.00
#
_symmetry.space_group_name_H-M   'P 1'
#
loop_
_entity.id
_entity.type
_entity.pdbx_description
1 polymer ?
#
loop_
_entity_poly.entity_id
_entity_poly.type
_entity_poly.pdbx_seq_one_letter_code
_entity_poly.pdbx_strand_id
1 'polypeptide(L)'
;MMANLEFETVTTIVAGLQSVKIGLEKLCSRNATLLTAKGVFSFVIRELNEQHSELAKNMKYSLIQRINERRNVYLIGLMQYLNFKRKYTAAAVTVDISRLPSKNCLVRQSQIRTRLSAKKRNQYIFNSSHSEEESMEI
;
A
#
# COMPACT_ATOMS: atom_id res chain seq x y z
N MET A 1 -39.11 -8.66 -21.84
CA MET A 1 -38.65 -7.33 -21.40
C MET A 1 -37.85 -7.40 -20.10
N MET A 2 -38.34 -8.02 -19.02
CA MET A 2 -37.56 -8.17 -17.76
C MET A 2 -36.26 -8.98 -17.90
N ALA A 3 -36.28 -10.10 -18.63
CA ALA A 3 -35.09 -10.93 -18.83
C ALA A 3 -33.89 -10.18 -19.45
N ASN A 4 -34.15 -9.20 -20.32
CA ASN A 4 -33.09 -8.38 -20.92
C ASN A 4 -32.48 -7.40 -19.92
N LEU A 5 -33.30 -6.82 -19.03
CA LEU A 5 -32.83 -5.92 -17.98
C LEU A 5 -31.98 -6.65 -16.94
N GLU A 6 -32.41 -7.85 -16.54
CA GLU A 6 -31.66 -8.72 -15.64
C GLU A 6 -30.31 -9.10 -16.24
N PHE A 7 -30.30 -9.48 -17.54
CA PHE A 7 -29.07 -9.81 -18.25
C PHE A 7 -28.10 -8.63 -18.37
N GLU A 8 -28.59 -7.42 -18.68
CA GLU A 8 -27.78 -6.20 -18.71
C GLU A 8 -27.21 -5.87 -17.32
N THR A 9 -28.02 -6.05 -16.28
CA THR A 9 -27.59 -5.82 -14.88
C THR A 9 -26.46 -6.79 -14.51
N VAL A 10 -26.62 -8.08 -14.80
CA VAL A 10 -25.58 -9.10 -14.56
C VAL A 10 -24.32 -8.79 -15.35
N THR A 11 -24.44 -8.38 -16.61
CA THR A 11 -23.29 -8.00 -17.46
C THR A 11 -22.52 -6.84 -16.84
N THR A 12 -23.23 -5.82 -16.34
CA THR A 12 -22.63 -4.67 -15.65
C THR A 12 -21.92 -5.08 -14.36
N ILE A 13 -22.52 -5.98 -13.57
CA ILE A 13 -21.92 -6.51 -12.34
C ILE A 13 -20.62 -7.27 -12.65
N VAL A 14 -20.67 -8.17 -13.65
CA VAL A 14 -19.51 -8.98 -14.05
C VAL A 14 -18.37 -8.08 -14.54
N ALA A 15 -18.66 -7.08 -15.37
CA ALA A 15 -17.65 -6.13 -15.83
C ALA A 15 -16.96 -5.40 -14.66
N GLY A 16 -17.74 -4.92 -13.67
CA GLY A 16 -17.21 -4.27 -12.48
C GLY A 16 -16.27 -5.18 -11.68
N LEU A 17 -16.76 -6.39 -11.38
CA LEU A 17 -16.04 -7.36 -10.56
C LEU A 17 -14.78 -7.93 -11.26
N GLN A 18 -14.72 -7.93 -12.58
CA GLN A 18 -13.56 -8.41 -13.34
C GLN A 18 -12.27 -7.67 -12.94
N SER A 19 -12.32 -6.34 -12.86
CA SER A 19 -11.17 -5.50 -12.49
C SER A 19 -10.72 -5.77 -11.06
N VAL A 20 -11.67 -5.93 -10.14
CA VAL A 20 -11.43 -6.24 -8.73
C VAL A 20 -10.79 -7.61 -8.58
N LYS A 21 -11.27 -8.62 -9.31
CA LYS A 21 -10.71 -9.97 -9.33
C LYS A 21 -9.24 -9.95 -9.76
N ILE A 22 -8.91 -9.32 -10.89
CA ILE A 22 -7.53 -9.21 -11.39
C ILE A 22 -6.64 -8.52 -10.36
N GLY A 23 -7.14 -7.46 -9.74
CA GLY A 23 -6.41 -6.77 -8.68
C GLY A 23 -6.13 -7.68 -7.49
N LEU A 24 -7.14 -8.42 -7.04
CA LEU A 24 -7.00 -9.36 -5.92
C LEU A 24 -5.98 -10.46 -6.22
N GLU A 25 -6.01 -11.06 -7.41
CA GLU A 25 -5.05 -12.08 -7.83
C GLU A 25 -3.60 -11.56 -7.79
N LYS A 26 -3.37 -10.31 -8.21
CA LYS A 26 -2.03 -9.71 -8.11
C LYS A 26 -1.63 -9.37 -6.68
N LEU A 27 -2.55 -8.93 -5.84
CA LEU A 27 -2.30 -8.67 -4.43
C LEU A 27 -2.00 -9.95 -3.64
N CYS A 28 -2.63 -11.06 -4.00
CA CYS A 28 -2.44 -12.36 -3.38
C CYS A 28 -1.21 -13.12 -3.93
N SER A 29 -0.47 -12.55 -4.89
CA SER A 29 0.73 -13.19 -5.42
C SER A 29 1.88 -13.18 -4.40
N ARG A 30 2.71 -14.23 -4.40
CA ARG A 30 3.86 -14.37 -3.46
C ARG A 30 4.83 -13.20 -3.49
N ASN A 31 4.94 -12.52 -4.64
CA ASN A 31 5.86 -11.40 -4.85
C ASN A 31 5.16 -10.03 -4.73
N ALA A 32 3.93 -10.00 -4.21
CA ALA A 32 3.23 -8.75 -3.98
C ALA A 32 3.96 -7.91 -2.94
N THR A 33 4.48 -6.76 -3.38
CA THR A 33 5.05 -5.76 -2.49
C THR A 33 4.03 -4.64 -2.27
N LEU A 34 4.29 -3.77 -1.29
CA LEU A 34 3.50 -2.54 -1.13
C LEU A 34 3.54 -1.63 -2.40
N LEU A 35 4.59 -1.73 -3.23
CA LEU A 35 4.66 -1.00 -4.50
C LEU A 35 3.73 -1.63 -5.54
N THR A 36 3.73 -2.97 -5.61
CA THR A 36 2.76 -3.75 -6.40
C THR A 36 1.34 -3.37 -5.99
N ALA A 37 1.06 -3.34 -4.68
CA ALA A 37 -0.26 -2.98 -4.17
C ALA A 37 -0.69 -1.57 -4.59
N LYS A 38 0.21 -0.58 -4.52
CA LYS A 38 -0.07 0.77 -5.02
C LYS A 38 -0.45 0.75 -6.50
N GLY A 39 0.33 0.05 -7.33
CA GLY A 39 0.05 -0.07 -8.76
C GLY A 39 -1.29 -0.76 -9.05
N VAL A 40 -1.59 -1.83 -8.32
CA VAL A 40 -2.86 -2.56 -8.43
C VAL A 40 -4.05 -1.68 -8.05
N PHE A 41 -3.98 -0.93 -6.95
CA PHE A 41 -5.08 -0.01 -6.60
C PHE A 41 -5.29 1.06 -7.67
N SER A 42 -4.22 1.63 -8.21
CA SER A 42 -4.31 2.58 -9.33
C SER A 42 -4.92 1.95 -10.59
N PHE A 43 -4.59 0.69 -10.89
CA PHE A 43 -5.22 -0.08 -11.96
C PHE A 43 -6.73 -0.23 -11.72
N VAL A 44 -7.14 -0.82 -10.60
CA VAL A 44 -8.56 -1.08 -10.30
C VAL A 44 -9.39 0.21 -10.31
N ILE A 45 -8.89 1.30 -9.73
CA ILE A 45 -9.58 2.60 -9.72
C ILE A 45 -9.78 3.13 -11.14
N ARG A 46 -8.79 2.97 -12.02
CA ARG A 46 -8.89 3.40 -13.42
C ARG A 46 -9.93 2.57 -14.18
N GLU A 47 -9.85 1.24 -14.08
CA GLU A 47 -10.79 0.33 -14.76
C GLU A 47 -12.24 0.61 -14.33
N LEU A 48 -12.49 0.78 -13.02
CA LEU A 48 -13.81 1.12 -12.50
C LEU A 48 -14.28 2.50 -12.98
N ASN A 49 -13.37 3.44 -13.26
CA ASN A 49 -13.72 4.75 -13.77
C ASN A 49 -14.17 4.72 -15.24
N GLU A 50 -13.68 3.76 -16.03
CA GLU A 50 -14.01 3.60 -17.46
C GLU A 50 -15.38 2.95 -17.70
N GLN A 51 -15.91 2.21 -16.72
CA GLN A 51 -17.15 1.45 -16.90
C GLN A 51 -18.45 2.27 -16.78
N HIS A 52 -18.37 3.52 -16.31
CA HIS A 52 -19.47 4.51 -16.17
C HIS A 52 -20.75 4.08 -15.41
N SER A 53 -20.88 2.81 -15.02
CA SER A 53 -22.02 2.26 -14.31
C SER A 53 -22.09 2.75 -12.87
N GLU A 54 -23.30 2.79 -12.32
CA GLU A 54 -23.52 3.22 -10.94
C GLU A 54 -22.80 2.32 -9.94
N LEU A 55 -22.81 1.01 -10.18
CA LEU A 55 -22.06 0.04 -9.38
C LEU A 55 -20.56 0.32 -9.38
N ALA A 56 -19.97 0.55 -10.57
CA ALA A 56 -18.53 0.81 -10.69
C ALA A 56 -18.12 2.12 -10.00
N LYS A 57 -18.96 3.17 -10.10
CA LYS A 57 -18.77 4.43 -9.35
C LYS A 57 -18.77 4.21 -7.84
N ASN A 58 -19.75 3.46 -7.34
CA ASN A 58 -19.86 3.15 -5.91
C ASN A 58 -18.67 2.32 -5.41
N MET A 59 -18.28 1.27 -6.15
CA MET A 59 -17.10 0.47 -5.84
C MET A 59 -15.81 1.33 -5.82
N LYS A 60 -15.63 2.21 -6.82
CA LYS A 60 -14.49 3.13 -6.89
C LYS A 60 -14.44 4.03 -5.66
N TYR A 61 -15.57 4.64 -5.30
CA TYR A 61 -15.65 5.53 -4.16
C TYR A 61 -15.33 4.80 -2.84
N SER A 62 -15.99 3.65 -2.60
CA SER A 62 -15.74 2.84 -1.40
C SER A 62 -14.28 2.36 -1.32
N LEU A 63 -13.67 2.00 -2.44
CA LEU A 63 -12.26 1.59 -2.49
C LEU A 63 -11.33 2.76 -2.15
N ILE A 64 -11.53 3.93 -2.75
CA ILE A 64 -10.73 5.14 -2.46
C ILE A 64 -10.86 5.51 -0.98
N GLN A 65 -12.09 5.51 -0.46
CA GLN A 65 -12.35 5.78 0.95
C GLN A 65 -11.59 4.79 1.85
N ARG A 66 -11.71 3.48 1.59
CA ARG A 66 -11.06 2.46 2.40
C ARG A 66 -9.54 2.51 2.34
N ILE A 67 -8.98 2.87 1.18
CA ILE A 67 -7.55 3.15 1.05
C ILE A 67 -7.20 4.34 1.93
N ASN A 68 -7.92 5.45 1.85
CA ASN A 68 -7.63 6.64 2.64
C ASN A 68 -7.71 6.41 4.16
N GLU A 69 -8.67 5.61 4.62
CA GLU A 69 -8.80 5.23 6.04
C GLU A 69 -7.62 4.40 6.54
N ARG A 70 -7.12 3.45 5.72
CA ARG A 70 -6.08 2.49 6.14
C ARG A 70 -4.66 2.90 5.76
N ARG A 71 -4.52 3.89 4.87
CA ARG A 71 -3.24 4.27 4.29
C ARG A 71 -2.35 4.96 5.32
N ASN A 72 -1.22 4.33 5.64
CA ASN A 72 -0.13 5.04 6.32
C ASN A 72 0.66 5.87 5.30
N VAL A 73 0.40 7.18 5.36
CA VAL A 73 0.98 8.18 4.48
C VAL A 73 2.51 8.26 4.58
N TYR A 74 3.08 8.06 5.78
CA TYR A 74 4.54 8.03 5.98
C TYR A 74 5.20 6.80 5.37
N LEU A 75 4.58 5.64 5.51
CA LEU A 75 5.09 4.39 4.94
C LEU A 75 5.18 4.47 3.41
N ILE A 76 4.16 5.05 2.78
CA ILE A 76 4.12 5.19 1.32
C ILE A 76 5.08 6.27 0.83
N GLY A 77 5.21 7.39 1.56
CA GLY A 77 6.22 8.39 1.25
C GLY A 77 7.63 7.81 1.33
N LEU A 78 7.93 7.08 2.40
CA LEU A 78 9.23 6.43 2.59
C LEU A 78 9.53 5.45 1.46
N MET A 79 8.55 4.62 1.10
CA MET A 79 8.70 3.68 -0.01
C MET A 79 8.98 4.37 -1.34
N GLN A 80 8.24 5.42 -1.67
CA GLN A 80 8.46 6.15 -2.92
C GLN A 80 9.84 6.81 -2.92
N TYR A 81 10.27 7.34 -1.79
CA TYR A 81 11.61 7.91 -1.64
C TYR A 81 12.72 6.87 -1.83
N LEU A 82 12.57 5.68 -1.24
CA LEU A 82 13.56 4.60 -1.36
C LEU A 82 13.62 4.04 -2.79
N ASN A 83 12.47 3.84 -3.44
CA ASN A 83 12.42 3.25 -4.78
C ASN A 83 12.70 4.26 -5.91
N PHE A 84 12.38 5.54 -5.70
CA PHE A 84 12.44 6.58 -6.74
C PHE A 84 13.07 7.88 -6.25
N LYS A 85 14.17 7.80 -5.50
CA LYS A 85 14.88 8.93 -4.86
C LYS A 85 15.01 10.20 -5.71
N ARG A 86 15.29 10.07 -7.02
CA ARG A 86 15.43 11.20 -7.97
C ARG A 86 14.09 11.78 -8.46
N LYS A 87 13.05 10.95 -8.56
CA LYS A 87 11.71 11.37 -9.06
C LYS A 87 10.80 11.89 -7.95
N TYR A 88 11.14 11.60 -6.69
CA TYR A 88 10.42 12.11 -5.51
C TYR A 88 10.27 13.64 -5.49
N THR A 89 11.24 14.37 -6.07
CA THR A 89 11.27 15.83 -6.11
C THR A 89 10.77 16.44 -7.42
N ALA A 90 10.66 15.66 -8.49
CA ALA A 90 10.39 16.17 -9.85
C ALA A 90 9.03 15.75 -10.43
N ALA A 91 8.37 14.76 -9.83
CA ALA A 91 7.16 14.16 -10.37
C ALA A 91 6.26 13.69 -9.23
N ALA A 92 5.63 14.65 -8.55
CA ALA A 92 4.40 14.44 -7.79
C ALA A 92 3.29 14.04 -8.79
N VAL A 93 3.36 12.83 -9.32
CA VAL A 93 2.51 12.37 -10.43
C VAL A 93 1.29 11.63 -9.88
N THR A 94 0.15 12.29 -10.08
CA THR A 94 -1.21 11.82 -10.42
C THR A 94 -2.15 11.21 -9.38
N VAL A 95 -1.83 11.04 -8.10
CA VAL A 95 -2.87 10.76 -7.09
C VAL A 95 -2.59 11.49 -5.78
N ASP A 96 -3.42 12.51 -5.50
CA ASP A 96 -3.52 13.31 -4.28
C ASP A 96 -2.25 13.35 -3.41
N ILE A 97 -1.24 14.06 -3.93
CA ILE A 97 0.07 14.24 -3.28
C ILE A 97 0.01 15.22 -2.10
N SER A 98 -1.11 15.92 -1.89
CA SER A 98 -1.27 16.91 -0.81
C SER A 98 -1.01 16.36 0.60
N ARG A 99 -1.01 15.03 0.76
CA ARG A 99 -0.79 14.35 2.04
C ARG A 99 0.61 13.76 2.23
N LEU A 100 1.45 13.63 1.19
CA LEU A 100 2.74 12.95 1.35
C LEU A 100 3.75 13.78 2.19
N PRO A 101 4.50 13.15 3.11
CA PRO A 101 5.43 13.87 3.97
C PRO A 101 6.63 14.41 3.16
N SER A 102 7.20 15.54 3.60
CA SER A 102 8.36 16.11 2.91
C SER A 102 9.57 15.17 2.90
N LYS A 103 10.44 15.33 1.90
CA LYS A 103 11.71 14.56 1.80
C LYS A 103 12.51 14.64 3.10
N ASN A 104 12.58 15.82 3.72
CA ASN A 104 13.30 16.04 4.98
C ASN A 104 12.67 15.26 6.15
N CYS A 105 11.33 15.20 6.21
CA CYS A 105 10.62 14.39 7.20
C CYS A 105 10.96 12.90 7.05
N LEU A 106 10.98 12.39 5.81
CA LEU A 106 11.33 10.99 5.53
C LEU A 106 12.78 10.64 5.88
N VAL A 107 13.73 11.54 5.58
CA VAL A 107 15.14 11.35 5.95
C VAL A 107 15.27 11.26 7.48
N ARG A 108 14.64 12.17 8.23
CA ARG A 108 14.65 12.14 9.70
C ARG A 108 14.04 10.84 10.25
N GLN A 109 12.89 10.42 9.73
CA GLN A 109 12.24 9.15 10.11
C GLN A 109 13.14 7.94 9.86
N SER A 110 13.84 7.91 8.70
CA SER A 110 14.76 6.81 8.36
C SER A 110 15.95 6.73 9.33
N GLN A 111 16.47 7.88 9.77
CA GLN A 111 17.55 7.95 10.76
C GLN A 111 17.08 7.50 12.14
N ILE A 112 15.89 7.94 12.58
CA ILE A 112 15.29 7.51 13.85
C ILE A 112 15.09 5.99 13.87
N ARG A 113 14.53 5.42 12.80
CA ARG A 113 14.33 3.96 12.69
C ARG A 113 15.66 3.19 12.71
N THR A 114 16.68 3.71 12.04
CA THR A 114 18.02 3.09 12.04
C THR A 114 18.63 3.09 13.45
N ARG A 115 18.52 4.22 14.17
CA ARG A 115 18.99 4.35 15.56
C ARG A 115 18.23 3.42 16.51
N LEU A 116 16.90 3.32 16.40
CA LEU A 116 16.09 2.39 17.20
C LEU A 116 16.47 0.92 16.93
N SER A 117 16.72 0.57 15.66
CA SER A 117 17.13 -0.78 15.27
C SER A 117 18.51 -1.15 15.81
N ALA A 118 19.45 -0.19 15.81
CA ALA A 118 20.77 -0.37 16.42
C ALA A 118 20.68 -0.53 17.94
N LYS A 119 19.87 0.30 18.62
CA LYS A 119 19.64 0.18 20.07
C LYS A 119 19.04 -1.17 20.44
N LYS A 120 18.03 -1.64 19.69
CA LYS A 120 17.40 -2.95 19.93
C LYS A 120 18.37 -4.12 19.72
N ARG A 121 19.23 -4.04 18.69
CA ARG A 121 20.29 -5.03 18.48
C ARG A 121 21.31 -5.04 19.61
N ASN A 122 21.77 -3.86 20.05
CA ASN A 122 22.72 -3.77 21.15
C ASN A 122 22.13 -4.27 22.46
N GLN A 123 20.86 -4.00 22.74
CA GLN A 123 20.16 -4.54 23.90
C GLN A 123 20.02 -6.06 23.84
N TYR A 124 19.70 -6.62 22.66
CA TYR A 124 19.65 -8.07 22.48
C TYR A 124 21.01 -8.73 22.70
N ILE A 125 22.09 -8.15 22.14
CA ILE A 125 23.46 -8.63 22.33
C ILE A 125 23.83 -8.60 23.82
N PHE A 126 23.58 -7.46 24.48
CA PHE A 126 23.85 -7.30 25.92
C PHE A 126 23.12 -8.34 26.79
N ASN A 127 21.84 -8.58 26.51
CA ASN A 127 21.06 -9.56 27.26
C ASN A 127 21.49 -11.01 27.00
N SER A 128 22.00 -11.32 25.80
CA SER A 128 22.50 -12.66 25.46
C SER A 128 23.85 -12.96 26.12
N SER A 129 24.73 -11.97 26.21
CA SER A 129 26.03 -12.09 26.89
C SER A 129 25.87 -12.40 28.38
N HIS A 130 24.90 -11.76 29.04
CA HIS A 130 24.68 -11.95 30.47
C HIS A 130 24.05 -13.31 30.82
N SER A 131 23.21 -13.87 29.95
CA SER A 131 22.65 -15.21 30.15
C SER A 131 23.68 -16.34 29.97
N GLU A 132 24.73 -16.12 29.17
CA GLU A 132 25.79 -17.11 28.96
C GLU A 132 26.80 -17.13 30.14
N GLU A 133 27.07 -15.97 30.76
CA GLU A 133 27.92 -15.88 31.97
C GLU A 133 27.24 -16.49 33.20
N GLU A 134 25.93 -16.29 33.39
CA GLU A 134 25.17 -16.83 34.53
C GLU A 134 24.99 -18.36 34.47
N SER A 135 25.26 -18.98 33.30
CA SER A 135 25.17 -20.43 33.09
C SER A 135 26.47 -21.19 33.33
N MET A 136 27.60 -20.50 33.61
CA MET A 136 28.91 -21.10 33.86
C MET A 136 29.34 -21.07 35.34
N GLU A 137 28.54 -20.52 36.24
CA GLU A 137 28.74 -20.65 37.69
C GLU A 137 27.99 -21.89 38.23
N ILE A 138 28.57 -23.08 38.05
CA ILE A 138 28.25 -24.29 38.85
C ILE A 138 29.55 -24.95 39.30
#